data_AF-A0A2N7XSF0-F1
#
_entry.id   AF-A0A2N7XSF0-F1
#
_cell.length_a   1.000
_cell.length_b   1.000
_cell.length_c   1.000
_cell.angle_alpha   90.00
_cell.angle_beta   90.00
_cell.angle_gamma   90.00
#
_symmetry.space_group_name_H-M   'P 1'
#
loop_
_entity.id
_entity.type
_entity.pdbx_description
1 polymer ?
#
loop_
_entity_poly.entity_id
_entity_poly.type
_entity_poly.pdbx_seq_one_letter_code
_entity_poly.pdbx_strand_id
1 'polypeptide(L)' 'PEASPAPAALRSSAVPEAGVTLIIGGGIAAFKSLDLIRRLKERRIEVRCVLTKAAEQFVTPLSVSALSHERVYNDLFDPQ' A
#
# COMPACT_ATOMS: atom_id res chain seq x y z
N PRO A 1 -17.61 21.17 -11.78
CA PRO A 1 -16.65 21.26 -12.90
C PRO A 1 -15.30 21.73 -12.36
N GLU A 2 -14.54 20.82 -11.76
CA GLU A 2 -13.13 21.03 -11.47
C GLU A 2 -12.47 19.65 -11.48
N ALA A 3 -11.36 19.57 -12.21
CA ALA A 3 -10.90 18.35 -12.84
C ALA A 3 -10.43 17.29 -11.84
N SER A 4 -10.98 16.08 -11.97
CA SER A 4 -10.39 14.85 -11.46
C SER A 4 -8.94 14.74 -11.98
N PRO A 5 -7.93 14.50 -11.12
CA PRO A 5 -6.62 14.19 -11.64
C PRO A 5 -6.69 12.83 -12.31
N ALA A 6 -6.24 12.79 -13.56
CA ALA A 6 -6.11 11.57 -14.34
C ALA A 6 -5.24 10.54 -13.60
N PRO A 7 -5.51 9.22 -13.75
CA PRO A 7 -4.71 8.18 -13.12
C PRO A 7 -3.28 8.25 -13.66
N ALA A 8 -2.36 8.74 -12.83
CA ALA A 8 -0.98 8.92 -13.22
C ALA A 8 -0.26 7.57 -13.39
N ALA A 9 0.30 7.41 -14.60
CA ALA A 9 1.34 6.48 -15.02
C ALA A 9 0.99 4.98 -15.09
N LEU A 10 0.55 4.57 -16.28
CA LEU A 10 0.79 3.22 -16.81
C LEU A 10 2.32 2.98 -16.89
N ARG A 11 2.78 2.09 -16.00
CA ARG A 11 4.11 1.45 -15.85
C ARG A 11 5.20 1.85 -16.85
N SER A 12 6.29 2.41 -16.34
CA SER A 12 7.57 2.59 -17.04
C SER A 12 8.20 1.25 -17.45
N SER A 13 8.79 1.22 -18.64
CA SER A 13 9.32 0.06 -19.37
C SER A 13 10.72 -0.41 -18.95
N ALA A 14 11.08 -0.27 -17.68
CA ALA A 14 12.24 -0.98 -17.12
C ALA A 14 11.74 -2.28 -16.48
N VAL A 15 12.35 -3.43 -16.80
CA VAL A 15 12.03 -4.70 -16.12
C VAL A 15 12.33 -4.50 -14.63
N PRO A 16 11.33 -4.37 -13.74
CA PRO A 16 11.59 -3.94 -12.38
C PRO A 16 11.89 -5.16 -11.50
N GLU A 17 12.57 -4.93 -10.37
CA GLU A 17 12.40 -5.81 -9.22
C GLU A 17 10.89 -6.07 -9.02
N ALA A 18 10.50 -7.30 -8.68
CA ALA A 18 9.07 -7.62 -8.61
C ALA A 18 8.35 -6.65 -7.65
N GLY A 19 7.27 -6.03 -8.12
CA GLY A 19 6.53 -5.02 -7.36
C GLY A 19 5.09 -5.45 -7.09
N VAL A 20 4.67 -5.36 -5.82
CA VAL A 20 3.35 -5.77 -5.34
C VAL A 20 2.56 -4.55 -4.85
N THR A 21 1.31 -4.45 -5.26
CA THR A 21 0.34 -3.53 -4.64
C THR A 21 -0.55 -4.34 -3.69
N LEU A 22 -0.48 -4.02 -2.40
CA LEU A 22 -1.20 -4.69 -1.33
C LEU A 22 -2.33 -3.79 -0.82
N ILE A 23 -3.57 -4.21 -1.04
CA ILE A 23 -4.76 -3.53 -0.52
C ILE A 23 -5.25 -4.29 0.72
N ILE A 24 -5.30 -3.62 1.86
CA ILE A 24 -5.65 -4.20 3.16
C ILE A 24 -7.10 -3.83 3.50
N GLY A 25 -7.97 -4.84 3.50
CA GLY A 25 -9.38 -4.76 3.89
C GLY A 25 -9.63 -4.94 5.39
N GLY A 26 -10.84 -4.64 5.84
CA GLY A 26 -11.27 -4.78 7.24
C GLY A 26 -11.74 -6.18 7.61
N GLY A 27 -10.82 -7.04 8.03
CA GLY A 27 -11.14 -8.34 8.59
C GLY A 27 -10.04 -8.80 9.53
N ILE A 28 -10.29 -9.87 10.29
CA ILE A 28 -9.31 -10.34 11.30
C ILE A 28 -7.94 -10.70 10.70
N ALA A 29 -7.87 -11.03 9.40
CA ALA A 29 -6.60 -11.30 8.73
C ALA A 29 -5.73 -10.05 8.49
N ALA A 30 -6.25 -8.84 8.69
CA ALA A 30 -5.55 -7.59 8.41
C ALA A 30 -4.22 -7.47 9.18
N PHE A 31 -4.13 -7.92 10.43
CA PHE A 31 -2.87 -7.86 11.19
C PHE A 31 -1.74 -8.71 10.57
N LYS A 32 -2.09 -9.78 9.85
CA LYS A 32 -1.11 -10.64 9.16
C LYS A 32 -0.48 -9.97 7.95
N SER A 33 -1.09 -8.90 7.45
CA SER A 33 -0.52 -8.11 6.35
C SER A 33 0.85 -7.53 6.72
N LEU A 34 1.10 -7.21 8.00
CA LEU A 34 2.39 -6.73 8.48
C LEU A 34 3.51 -7.76 8.27
N ASP A 35 3.25 -9.03 8.61
CA ASP A 35 4.22 -10.10 8.39
C ASP A 35 4.40 -10.40 6.89
N LEU A 36 3.34 -10.30 6.10
CA LEU A 36 3.42 -10.43 4.65
C LEU A 36 4.33 -9.34 4.05
N ILE A 37 4.14 -8.07 4.42
CA ILE A 37 4.97 -6.96 3.95
C ILE A 37 6.44 -7.22 4.27
N ARG A 38 6.74 -7.61 5.52
CA ARG A 38 8.11 -7.92 5.95
C ARG A 38 8.76 -9.01 5.09
N ARG A 39 8.06 -10.13 4.85
CA ARG A 39 8.54 -11.23 4.01
C ARG A 39 8.75 -10.84 2.54
N LEU A 40 7.91 -9.96 2.00
CA LEU A 40 8.08 -9.43 0.64
C LEU A 40 9.32 -8.53 0.57
N LYS A 41 9.51 -7.64 1.55
CA LYS A 41 10.69 -6.77 1.62
C LYS A 41 12.00 -7.55 1.81
N GLU A 42 11.99 -8.61 2.62
CA GLU A 42 13.13 -9.53 2.76
C GLU A 42 13.55 -10.17 1.42
N ARG A 43 12.60 -10.33 0.49
CA ARG A 43 12.82 -10.83 -0.87
C ARG A 43 13.15 -9.74 -1.89
N ARG A 44 13.38 -8.51 -1.43
CA ARG A 44 13.63 -7.32 -2.26
C ARG A 44 12.49 -7.04 -3.24
N ILE A 45 11.25 -7.29 -2.80
CA ILE A 45 10.04 -6.95 -3.54
C ILE A 45 9.58 -5.56 -3.08
N GLU A 46 9.29 -4.66 -4.01
CA GLU A 46 8.68 -3.37 -3.70
C GLU A 46 7.21 -3.59 -3.29
N VAL A 47 6.76 -2.88 -2.25
CA VAL A 47 5.42 -3.11 -1.68
C VAL A 47 4.72 -1.79 -1.46
N ARG A 48 3.76 -1.50 -2.33
CA ARG A 48 2.86 -0.34 -2.22
C ARG A 48 1.61 -0.74 -1.47
N CYS A 49 1.30 -0.04 -0.39
CA CYS A 49 0.19 -0.40 0.48
C CYS A 49 -0.98 0.59 0.41
N VAL A 50 -2.19 0.05 0.40
CA VAL A 50 -3.45 0.80 0.55
C VAL A 50 -4.20 0.24 1.75
N LEU A 51 -4.66 1.10 2.66
CA LEU A 51 -5.51 0.73 3.79
C LEU A 51 -6.94 1.20 3.54
N THR A 52 -7.89 0.33 3.85
CA THR A 52 -9.29 0.75 4.00
C THR A 52 -9.51 1.29 5.41
N LYS A 53 -10.52 2.16 5.61
CA LYS A 53 -10.90 2.63 6.95
C LYS A 53 -11.22 1.49 7.93
N ALA A 54 -11.77 0.38 7.43
CA ALA A 54 -12.05 -0.79 8.25
C ALA A 54 -10.77 -1.57 8.64
N ALA A 55 -9.74 -1.57 7.79
CA ALA A 55 -8.44 -2.16 8.13
C ALA A 55 -7.70 -1.37 9.22
N GLU A 56 -7.90 -0.05 9.29
CA GLU A 56 -7.30 0.81 10.31
C GLU A 56 -7.69 0.43 11.75
N GLN A 57 -8.80 -0.31 11.92
CA GLN A 57 -9.21 -0.86 13.22
C GLN A 57 -8.33 -2.02 13.69
N PHE A 58 -7.52 -2.61 12.80
CA PHE A 58 -6.66 -3.77 13.08
C PHE A 58 -5.17 -3.44 12.94
N VAL A 59 -4.81 -2.55 12.03
CA VAL A 59 -3.41 -2.14 11.74
C VAL A 59 -3.34 -0.65 11.50
N THR A 60 -2.27 0.01 11.93
CA THR A 60 -2.15 1.47 11.75
C THR A 60 -1.40 1.83 10.46
N PRO A 61 -1.68 2.99 9.84
CA PRO A 61 -0.90 3.49 8.72
C PRO A 61 0.61 3.59 9.01
N LEU A 62 0.98 3.97 10.24
CA LEU A 62 2.39 4.04 10.68
C LEU A 62 3.07 2.67 10.69
N SER A 63 2.38 1.64 11.20
CA SER A 63 2.94 0.28 11.20
C SER A 63 3.16 -0.22 9.77
N VAL A 64 2.25 0.09 8.86
CA VAL A 64 2.35 -0.34 7.46
C VAL A 64 3.45 0.43 6.72
N SER A 65 3.55 1.74 6.90
CA SER A 65 4.57 2.56 6.23
C SER A 65 5.99 2.24 6.72
N ALA A 66 6.14 2.00 8.02
CA ALA A 66 7.42 1.58 8.61
C ALA A 66 7.91 0.25 8.04
N LEU A 67 7.01 -0.68 7.69
CA LEU A 67 7.39 -1.98 7.13
C LEU A 67 7.56 -1.95 5.60
N SER A 68 6.74 -1.20 4.87
CA SER A 68 6.85 -1.11 3.41
C SER A 68 8.04 -0.24 2.96
N HIS A 69 8.49 0.69 3.82
CA HIS A 69 9.40 1.78 3.48
C HIS A 69 8.83 2.67 2.36
N GLU A 70 7.50 2.75 2.28
CA GLU A 70 6.78 3.49 1.26
C GLU A 70 5.60 4.22 1.89
N ARG A 71 5.10 5.23 1.17
CA ARG A 71 3.85 5.89 1.53
C ARG A 71 2.70 4.88 1.53
N VAL A 72 1.83 5.04 2.51
CA VAL A 72 0.59 4.28 2.63
C VAL A 72 -0.56 5.17 2.21
N TYR A 73 -1.40 4.69 1.30
CA TYR A 73 -2.61 5.39 0.88
C TYR A 73 -3.79 4.89 1.70
N ASN A 74 -4.59 5.78 2.26
CA ASN A 74 -5.75 5.39 3.07
C ASN A 74 -7.03 6.17 2.75
N ASP A 75 -6.94 7.19 1.89
CA ASP A 75 -8.08 7.87 1.29
C ASP A 75 -7.83 8.03 -0.22
N LEU A 76 -8.91 7.93 -1.00
CA LEU A 76 -8.86 8.07 -2.46
C LEU A 76 -8.53 9.51 -2.88
N PHE A 77 -8.86 10.49 -2.02
CA PHE A 77 -8.65 11.91 -2.26
C PHE A 77 -7.59 12.51 -1.36
N ASP A 78 -6.66 11.69 -0.83
CA ASP A 78 -5.54 12.21 -0.04
C ASP A 78 -4.74 13.23 -0.88
N PRO A 79 -4.77 14.54 -0.52
CA PRO A 79 -4.21 15.60 -1.34
C PRO A 79 -2.68 15.73 -1.23
N GLN A 80 -2.05 14.95 -0.35
CA GLN A 80 -0.59 14.91 -0.19
C GLN A 80 0.09 14.05 -1.25
#